data_AF-A0ABC8UBU3-F1
#
_entry.id   AF-A0ABC8UBU3-F1
#
_cell.length_a   1.000
_cell.length_b   1.000
_cell.length_c   1.000
_cell.angle_alpha   90.00
_cell.angle_beta   90.00
_cell.angle_gamma   90.00
#
_symmetry.space_group_name_H-M   'P 1'
#
loop_
_entity.id
_entity.type
_entity.pdbx_description
1 polymer ?
#
loop_
_entity_poly.entity_id
_entity_poly.type
_entity_poly.pdbx_seq_one_letter_code
_entity_poly.pdbx_strand_id
1 'polypeptide(L)'
;MTIPMINEVHLFAQSYHHFLRGIECANSFSLNAHKWFFTTLDCCCLWGKEPSALIKPLSNDPEYLKNKASDSKQVVDYKDWQIALSRRFRAMKLWLVLRSYGASNLKTS
;
A
#
# COMPACT_ATOMS: atom_id res chain seq x y z
N MET A 1 3.83 17.24 5.24
CA MET A 1 3.42 17.08 6.65
C MET A 1 3.17 15.59 6.88
N THR A 2 4.15 14.88 7.44
CA THR A 2 4.01 13.48 7.83
C THR A 2 3.05 13.44 9.02
N ILE A 3 1.90 12.79 8.86
CA ILE A 3 0.96 12.57 9.95
C ILE A 3 1.76 11.80 11.02
N PRO A 4 1.84 12.30 12.28
CA PRO A 4 2.51 11.57 13.35
C PRO A 4 1.88 10.19 13.44
N MET A 5 2.68 9.19 13.81
CA MET A 5 2.36 7.76 13.89
C MET A 5 1.31 7.50 14.98
N ILE A 6 0.13 8.11 14.85
CA ILE A 6 -1.07 7.91 15.65
C ILE A 6 -1.48 6.48 15.33
N ASN A 7 -1.37 5.63 16.35
CA ASN A 7 -1.98 4.31 16.47
C ASN A 7 -2.91 3.97 15.31
N GLU A 8 -2.35 3.37 14.24
CA GLU A 8 -3.05 2.91 13.02
C GLU A 8 -4.14 1.84 13.28
N VAL A 9 -4.40 1.57 14.58
CA VAL A 9 -4.95 0.37 15.19
C VAL A 9 -6.41 0.12 14.83
N HIS A 10 -7.20 1.15 14.54
CA HIS A 10 -8.64 0.98 14.28
C HIS A 10 -9.18 1.89 13.17
N LEU A 11 -8.34 2.37 12.25
CA LEU A 11 -8.73 3.37 11.23
C LEU A 11 -9.87 2.91 10.30
N PHE A 12 -10.15 1.61 10.22
CA PHE A 12 -11.28 1.07 9.46
C PHE A 12 -12.60 1.07 10.23
N ALA A 13 -12.56 1.12 11.57
CA ALA A 13 -13.77 1.22 12.37
C ALA A 13 -14.28 2.67 12.35
N GLN A 14 -15.58 2.82 12.13
CA GLN A 14 -16.23 4.12 11.93
C GLN A 14 -15.94 5.13 13.06
N SER A 15 -15.79 4.64 14.30
CA SER A 15 -15.50 5.45 15.48
C SER A 15 -14.14 6.16 15.43
N TYR A 16 -13.16 5.64 14.70
CA TYR A 16 -11.80 6.16 14.64
C TYR A 16 -11.50 6.98 13.38
N HIS A 17 -12.47 7.14 12.46
CA HIS A 17 -12.31 7.95 11.25
C HIS A 17 -11.93 9.42 11.54
N HIS A 18 -12.24 9.94 12.74
CA HIS A 18 -11.84 11.29 13.13
C HIS A 18 -10.31 11.47 13.20
N PHE A 19 -9.55 10.39 13.44
CA PHE A 19 -8.07 10.42 13.36
C PHE A 19 -7.55 10.55 11.93
N LEU A 20 -8.37 10.22 10.92
CA LEU A 20 -8.05 10.42 9.50
C LEU A 20 -8.42 11.81 8.98
N ARG A 21 -8.97 12.69 9.81
CA ARG A 21 -9.37 14.03 9.36
C ARG A 21 -8.12 14.81 8.90
N GLY A 22 -8.14 15.32 7.67
CA GLY A 22 -6.99 16.00 7.07
C GLY A 22 -6.06 15.08 6.25
N ILE A 23 -6.35 13.77 6.15
CA ILE A 23 -5.56 12.83 5.33
C ILE A 23 -5.56 13.21 3.84
N GLU A 24 -6.60 13.90 3.37
CA GLU A 24 -6.71 14.44 2.01
C GLU A 24 -5.60 15.46 1.66
N CYS A 25 -5.04 16.10 2.69
CA CYS A 25 -3.92 17.02 2.59
C CYS A 25 -2.55 16.32 2.62
N ALA A 26 -2.51 15.02 2.98
CA ALA A 26 -1.25 14.27 3.03
C ALA A 26 -0.76 13.92 1.61
N ASN A 27 0.56 13.95 1.42
CA ASN A 27 1.18 13.52 0.17
C ASN A 27 1.30 12.00 0.07
N SER A 28 1.36 11.32 1.22
CA SER A 28 1.42 9.87 1.32
C SER A 28 0.83 9.39 2.64
N PHE A 29 0.32 8.16 2.64
CA PHE A 29 -0.22 7.46 3.81
C PHE A 29 0.27 6.02 3.81
N SER A 30 0.68 5.50 4.97
CA SER A 30 1.11 4.11 5.12
C SER A 30 0.30 3.39 6.19
N LEU A 31 0.11 2.09 6.02
CA LEU A 31 -0.57 1.22 6.97
C LEU A 31 0.15 -0.13 7.07
N ASN A 32 0.40 -0.58 8.28
CA ASN A 32 0.95 -1.91 8.53
C ASN A 32 -0.16 -2.95 8.77
N ALA A 33 -0.65 -3.56 7.70
CA ALA A 33 -1.67 -4.62 7.77
C ALA A 33 -1.24 -5.81 8.64
N HIS A 34 0.05 -6.11 8.72
CA HIS A 34 0.53 -7.22 9.55
C HIS A 34 0.47 -6.97 11.07
N LYS A 35 0.13 -5.76 11.52
CA LYS A 35 0.00 -5.47 12.94
C LYS A 35 -1.39 -5.85 13.46
N TRP A 36 -2.44 -5.34 12.83
CA TRP A 36 -3.81 -5.44 13.36
C TRP A 36 -4.83 -5.99 12.35
N PHE A 37 -4.40 -6.32 11.12
CA PHE A 37 -5.30 -6.75 10.04
C PHE A 37 -5.20 -8.26 9.77
N PHE A 38 -5.04 -9.06 10.82
CA PHE A 38 -4.98 -10.53 10.77
C PHE A 38 -4.07 -11.10 9.67
N THR A 39 -3.02 -10.35 9.31
CA THR A 39 -2.10 -10.70 8.24
C THR A 39 -0.75 -11.02 8.85
N THR A 40 -0.07 -12.07 8.38
CA THR A 40 1.27 -12.41 8.87
C THR A 40 2.32 -11.39 8.45
N LEU A 41 3.44 -11.30 9.18
CA LEU A 41 4.61 -10.49 8.81
C LEU A 41 5.22 -10.95 7.47
N ASP A 42 5.68 -10.09 6.56
CA ASP A 42 5.52 -8.62 6.49
C ASP A 42 4.38 -8.24 5.53
N CYS A 43 3.53 -7.28 5.93
CA CYS A 43 2.51 -6.70 5.05
C CYS A 43 2.29 -5.22 5.39
N CYS A 44 2.78 -4.32 4.54
CA CYS A 44 2.62 -2.88 4.67
C CYS A 44 2.10 -2.34 3.35
N CYS A 45 1.16 -1.40 3.43
CA CYS A 45 0.54 -0.72 2.31
C CYS A 45 0.97 0.74 2.35
N LEU A 46 1.35 1.29 1.19
CA LEU A 46 1.70 2.69 1.02
C LEU A 46 0.83 3.25 -0.11
N TRP A 47 0.17 4.38 0.17
CA TRP A 47 -0.55 5.18 -0.79
C TRP A 47 0.19 6.50 -0.98
N GLY A 48 0.46 6.87 -2.22
CA GLY A 48 1.02 8.17 -2.58
C GLY A 48 0.00 8.95 -3.39
N LYS A 49 -0.18 10.24 -3.09
CA LYS A 49 -1.05 11.15 -3.85
C LYS A 49 -0.53 11.37 -5.27
N GLU A 50 0.79 11.41 -5.41
CA GLU A 50 1.50 11.59 -6.68
C GLU A 50 2.48 10.42 -6.90
N PRO A 51 2.10 9.37 -7.66
CA PRO A 51 2.97 8.22 -7.91
C PRO A 51 4.31 8.59 -8.56
N SER A 52 4.34 9.63 -9.39
CA SER A 52 5.56 10.04 -10.08
C SER A 52 6.67 10.51 -9.13
N ALA A 53 6.30 11.02 -7.95
CA ALA A 53 7.26 11.42 -6.92
C ALA A 53 8.02 10.23 -6.32
N LEU A 54 7.42 9.03 -6.34
CA LEU A 54 8.06 7.79 -5.91
C LEU A 54 8.77 7.08 -7.07
N ILE A 55 8.12 7.02 -8.24
CA ILE A 55 8.62 6.28 -9.40
C ILE A 55 9.86 6.95 -10.00
N LYS A 56 9.87 8.26 -10.23
CA LYS A 56 11.00 8.96 -10.87
C LYS A 56 12.36 8.69 -10.21
N PRO A 57 12.52 8.81 -8.88
CA PRO A 57 13.81 8.56 -8.23
C PRO A 57 14.17 7.07 -8.11
N LEU A 58 13.19 6.16 -8.16
CA LEU A 58 13.40 4.71 -8.00
C LEU A 58 13.44 3.94 -9.33
N SER A 59 13.03 4.57 -10.43
CA SER A 59 12.90 3.90 -11.71
C SER A 59 14.27 3.56 -12.27
N ASN A 60 14.40 2.30 -12.69
CA ASN A 60 15.56 1.77 -13.38
C ASN A 60 15.09 0.91 -14.54
N ASP A 61 15.57 1.17 -15.76
CA ASP A 61 15.14 0.50 -16.98
C ASP A 61 16.31 -0.17 -17.70
N PRO A 62 16.81 -1.30 -17.18
CA PRO A 62 17.83 -2.08 -17.88
C PRO A 62 17.19 -2.83 -19.06
N GLU A 63 17.93 -2.95 -20.16
CA GLU A 63 17.47 -3.54 -21.43
C GLU A 63 16.82 -4.93 -21.27
N TYR A 64 17.33 -5.75 -20.36
CA TYR A 64 16.83 -7.11 -20.14
C TYR A 64 15.48 -7.20 -19.41
N LEU A 65 14.95 -6.10 -18.88
CA LEU A 65 13.61 -6.05 -18.27
C LEU A 65 12.55 -5.45 -19.21
N LYS A 66 12.98 -4.93 -20.36
CA LYS A 66 12.06 -4.32 -21.33
C LYS A 66 11.09 -5.34 -21.88
N ASN A 67 9.84 -4.93 -21.92
CA ASN A 67 8.77 -5.74 -22.47
C ASN A 67 7.65 -4.83 -22.99
N LYS A 68 6.89 -5.34 -23.97
CA LYS A 68 5.82 -4.59 -24.62
C LYS A 68 4.71 -4.13 -23.66
N ALA A 69 4.47 -4.85 -22.56
CA ALA A 69 3.44 -4.49 -21.59
C ALA A 69 3.85 -3.24 -20.81
N SER A 70 5.09 -3.19 -20.31
CA SER A 70 5.67 -2.00 -19.67
C SER A 70 5.69 -0.80 -20.63
N ASP A 71 6.12 -1.00 -21.87
CA ASP A 71 6.16 0.07 -22.89
C ASP A 71 4.78 0.64 -23.20
N SER A 72 3.75 -0.20 -23.18
CA SER A 72 2.36 0.20 -23.42
C SER A 72 1.76 1.06 -22.30
N LYS A 73 2.43 1.15 -21.14
CA LYS A 73 1.97 1.83 -19.92
C LYS A 73 0.59 1.37 -19.40
N GLN A 74 0.14 0.19 -19.83
CA GLN A 74 -1.11 -0.43 -19.35
C GLN A 74 -0.91 -1.19 -18.03
N VAL A 75 0.34 -1.44 -17.64
CA VAL A 75 0.70 -2.18 -16.43
C VAL A 75 1.53 -1.31 -15.49
N VAL A 76 1.47 -1.63 -14.20
CA VAL A 76 2.27 -0.99 -13.17
C VAL A 76 3.43 -1.90 -12.80
N ASP A 77 4.64 -1.47 -13.14
CA ASP A 77 5.86 -2.17 -12.75
C ASP A 77 6.25 -1.82 -11.31
N TYR A 78 5.82 -2.67 -10.39
CA TYR A 78 6.07 -2.49 -8.96
C TYR A 78 7.55 -2.50 -8.55
N LYS A 79 8.49 -2.79 -9.46
CA LYS A 79 9.93 -2.60 -9.20
C LYS A 79 10.27 -1.14 -8.92
N ASP A 80 9.59 -0.20 -9.59
CA ASP A 80 9.84 1.24 -9.44
C ASP A 80 9.09 1.84 -8.23
N TRP A 81 8.42 1.00 -7.44
CA TRP A 81 7.66 1.38 -6.25
C TRP A 81 8.35 0.96 -4.93
N GLN A 82 9.56 0.42 -5.02
CA GLN A 82 10.34 -0.05 -3.88
C GLN A 82 11.84 0.03 -4.21
N ILE A 83 12.67 -0.13 -3.20
CA ILE A 83 14.14 -0.04 -3.35
C ILE A 83 14.72 -1.26 -4.07
N ALA A 84 14.18 -2.45 -3.81
CA ALA A 84 14.66 -3.70 -4.38
C ALA A 84 13.99 -4.01 -5.73
N LEU A 85 14.72 -4.67 -6.64
CA LEU A 85 14.14 -5.10 -7.92
C LEU A 85 13.08 -6.20 -7.75
N SER A 86 13.36 -7.20 -6.91
CA SER A 86 12.48 -8.35 -6.71
C SER A 86 11.50 -8.15 -5.55
N ARG A 87 10.35 -8.84 -5.61
CA ARG A 87 9.36 -8.83 -4.52
C ARG A 87 8.62 -10.15 -4.40
N ARG A 88 8.22 -10.47 -3.18
CA ARG A 88 7.29 -11.56 -2.87
C ARG A 88 5.86 -11.16 -3.21
N PHE A 89 4.98 -12.14 -3.40
CA PHE A 89 3.56 -11.91 -3.67
C PHE A 89 2.77 -11.56 -2.39
N ARG A 90 3.11 -10.44 -1.75
CA ARG A 90 2.53 -9.99 -0.46
C ARG A 90 1.03 -9.68 -0.54
N ALA A 91 0.50 -9.37 -1.71
CA ALA A 91 -0.91 -9.04 -1.89
C ALA A 91 -1.84 -10.25 -1.69
N MET A 92 -1.39 -11.48 -1.96
CA MET A 92 -2.22 -12.68 -1.88
C MET A 92 -2.77 -12.92 -0.48
N LYS A 93 -1.92 -12.85 0.55
CA LYS A 93 -2.35 -13.03 1.94
C LYS A 93 -3.35 -11.97 2.39
N LEU A 94 -3.12 -10.70 2.02
CA LEU A 94 -4.02 -9.61 2.37
C LEU A 94 -5.37 -9.76 1.66
N TRP A 95 -5.35 -10.15 0.38
CA TRP A 95 -6.56 -10.41 -0.38
C TRP A 95 -7.38 -11.58 0.20
N LEU A 96 -6.71 -12.66 0.63
CA LEU A 96 -7.39 -13.77 1.31
C LEU A 96 -8.05 -13.32 2.62
N VAL A 97 -7.39 -12.51 3.44
CA VAL A 97 -7.99 -11.94 4.66
C VAL A 97 -9.24 -11.11 4.31
N LEU A 98 -9.11 -10.17 3.37
CA LEU A 98 -10.23 -9.32 2.94
C LEU A 98 -11.40 -10.14 2.39
N ARG A 99 -11.11 -11.19 1.62
CA ARG A 99 -12.13 -12.04 0.98
C ARG A 99 -12.80 -13.00 1.97
N SER A 100 -12.05 -13.53 2.94
CA SER A 100 -12.56 -14.49 3.92
C SER A 100 -13.36 -13.80 5.03
N TYR A 101 -12.86 -12.69 5.58
CA TYR A 101 -13.56 -11.98 6.65
C TYR A 101 -14.63 -11.02 6.12
N GLY A 102 -14.39 -10.39 4.96
CA GLY A 102 -15.29 -9.37 4.43
C GLY A 102 -15.17 -8.02 5.14
N ALA A 103 -15.50 -6.95 4.42
CA ALA A 103 -15.30 -5.58 4.92
C ALA A 103 -16.18 -5.22 6.12
N SER A 104 -17.38 -5.78 6.26
CA SER A 104 -18.27 -5.51 7.39
C SER A 104 -17.69 -6.04 8.71
N ASN A 105 -17.16 -7.26 8.69
CA ASN A 105 -16.62 -7.90 9.88
C ASN A 105 -15.31 -7.22 10.33
N LEU A 106 -14.48 -6.78 9.38
CA LEU A 106 -13.22 -6.07 9.66
C LEU A 106 -13.44 -4.66 10.24
N LYS A 107 -14.62 -4.06 10.07
CA LYS A 107 -14.97 -2.74 10.65
C LYS A 107 -15.56 -2.83 12.06
N THR A 108 -16.06 -4.00 12.44
CA THR A 108 -16.83 -4.23 13.68
C THR A 108 -16.01 -4.96 14.75
N SER A 109 -14.94 -5.65 14.33
CA SER A 109 -14.03 -6.39 15.22
C SER A 109 -13.16 -5.47 16.08
#